data_AF-A0AAU7C9L6-F1
#
_entry.id   AF-A0AAU7C9L6-F1
#
_cell.length_a   1.000
_cell.length_b   1.000
_cell.length_c   1.000
_cell.angle_alpha   90.00
_cell.angle_beta   90.00
_cell.angle_gamma   90.00
#
_symmetry.space_group_name_H-M   'P 1'
#
loop_
_entity.id
_entity.type
_entity.pdbx_description
1 polymer ?
#
loop_
_entity_poly.entity_id
_entity_poly.type
_entity_poly.pdbx_seq_one_letter_code
_entity_poly.pdbx_strand_id
1 'polypeptide(L)'
;MLDLLILIAATAVGLGGMRALAPANEVFTYPYAPITPSPWLGWASVTASNWAFYLSPLLAAWTLGIVTLRLRPPRPRRLAFQPGWVGCCAAATGSVAGTVMTVIGIRGRYGMMSFFELVAYPVGVAVLAVWTHLAWSGQWRAEPTWIDRAGRIVGALWLAMLPLLWGRYLFSH
;
A
#
# COMPACT_ATOMS: atom_id res chain seq x y z
N MET A 1 14.73 14.76 -15.36
CA MET A 1 13.57 14.51 -16.25
C MET A 1 13.12 13.05 -16.22
N LEU A 2 14.00 12.06 -16.46
CA LEU A 2 13.57 10.64 -16.45
C LEU A 2 12.93 10.19 -15.13
N ASP A 3 13.45 10.64 -13.98
CA ASP A 3 12.90 10.22 -12.69
C ASP A 3 11.45 10.67 -12.48
N LEU A 4 11.13 11.87 -12.97
CA LEU A 4 9.77 12.40 -12.99
C LEU A 4 8.87 11.57 -13.92
N LEU A 5 9.38 11.17 -15.09
CA LEU A 5 8.63 10.33 -16.03
C LEU A 5 8.28 8.95 -15.42
N ILE A 6 9.19 8.36 -14.64
CA ILE A 6 8.94 7.09 -13.93
C ILE A 6 7.82 7.26 -12.90
N LEU A 7 7.83 8.36 -12.13
CA LEU A 7 6.76 8.65 -11.16
C LEU A 7 5.42 8.94 -11.84
N ILE A 8 5.42 9.66 -12.96
CA ILE A 8 4.21 9.90 -13.77
C ILE A 8 3.66 8.57 -14.27
N ALA A 9 4.52 7.71 -14.83
CA ALA A 9 4.13 6.39 -15.32
C ALA A 9 3.56 5.52 -14.19
N ALA A 10 4.23 5.49 -13.03
CA ALA A 10 3.75 4.76 -11.85
C ALA A 10 2.39 5.29 -11.37
N THR A 11 2.20 6.61 -11.36
CA THR A 11 0.91 7.23 -11.01
C THR A 11 -0.18 6.87 -12.01
N ALA A 12 0.12 6.91 -13.31
CA ALA A 12 -0.82 6.53 -14.36
C ALA A 12 -1.24 5.05 -14.25
N VAL A 13 -0.29 4.15 -13.99
CA VAL A 13 -0.57 2.73 -13.74
C VAL A 13 -1.44 2.56 -12.49
N GLY A 14 -1.11 3.27 -11.41
CA GLY A 14 -1.90 3.28 -10.18
C GLY A 14 -3.35 3.70 -10.40
N LEU A 15 -3.55 4.86 -11.05
CA LEU A 15 -4.88 5.38 -11.39
C LEU A 15 -5.65 4.46 -12.36
N GLY A 16 -4.97 3.85 -13.32
CA GLY A 16 -5.56 2.82 -14.19
C GLY A 16 -6.04 1.61 -13.39
N GLY A 17 -5.25 1.16 -12.42
CA GLY A 17 -5.63 0.11 -11.47
C GLY A 17 -6.83 0.51 -10.61
N MET A 18 -6.84 1.73 -10.06
CA MET A 18 -8.00 2.27 -9.32
C MET A 18 -9.27 2.23 -10.15
N ARG A 19 -9.18 2.66 -11.41
CA ARG A 19 -10.31 2.66 -12.35
C ARG A 19 -10.78 1.26 -12.71
N ALA A 20 -9.86 0.31 -12.86
CA ALA A 20 -10.20 -1.09 -13.15
C ALA A 20 -10.84 -1.80 -11.95
N LEU A 21 -10.46 -1.41 -10.73
CA LEU A 21 -11.00 -1.93 -9.48
C LEU A 21 -12.27 -1.22 -9.01
N ALA A 22 -12.57 -0.03 -9.53
CA ALA A 22 -13.85 0.63 -9.33
C ALA A 22 -14.88 -0.02 -10.27
N PRO A 23 -15.76 -0.94 -9.78
CA PRO A 23 -16.85 -1.43 -10.61
C PRO A 23 -17.64 -0.23 -11.13
N ALA A 24 -17.94 -0.21 -12.45
CA ALA A 24 -18.61 0.89 -13.13
C ALA A 24 -20.03 1.22 -12.57
N ASN A 25 -20.50 0.42 -11.62
CA ASN A 25 -21.85 0.35 -11.11
C ASN A 25 -21.95 0.15 -9.57
N GLU A 26 -20.84 -0.02 -8.83
CA GLU A 26 -20.87 -0.07 -7.34
C GLU A 26 -20.04 1.04 -6.67
N VAL A 27 -19.79 2.15 -7.38
CA VAL A 27 -19.26 3.36 -6.76
C VAL A 27 -20.31 3.90 -5.78
N PHE A 28 -20.24 3.42 -4.54
CA PHE A 28 -20.80 4.02 -3.33
C PHE A 28 -22.31 4.32 -3.34
N THR A 29 -23.17 3.43 -3.82
CA THR A 29 -24.52 3.34 -3.23
C THR A 29 -24.46 2.55 -1.94
N TYR A 30 -23.65 2.99 -0.98
CA TYR A 30 -24.05 2.80 0.41
C TYR A 30 -25.34 3.62 0.52
N PRO A 31 -26.50 3.02 0.86
CA PRO A 31 -27.68 3.81 1.11
C PRO A 31 -27.28 4.86 2.15
N TYR A 32 -27.40 6.13 1.81
CA TYR A 32 -27.32 7.25 2.74
C TYR A 32 -28.48 7.11 3.74
N ALA A 33 -28.40 6.10 4.61
CA ALA A 33 -29.28 5.99 5.74
C ALA A 33 -28.91 7.13 6.69
N PRO A 34 -29.86 7.95 7.15
CA PRO A 34 -29.57 9.09 8.00
C PRO A 34 -28.81 8.62 9.25
N ILE A 35 -27.66 9.25 9.45
CA ILE A 35 -26.70 8.99 10.52
C ILE A 35 -27.40 9.30 11.86
N THR A 36 -27.83 8.27 12.61
CA THR A 36 -28.18 8.43 14.04
C THR A 36 -26.93 8.87 14.81
N PRO A 37 -26.97 9.44 16.04
CA PRO A 37 -25.82 10.16 16.61
C PRO A 37 -24.63 9.31 17.13
N SER A 38 -24.72 7.96 17.11
CA SER A 38 -23.63 7.07 17.56
C SER A 38 -22.75 6.31 16.53
N PRO A 39 -22.57 6.68 15.23
CA PRO A 39 -21.95 5.81 14.23
C PRO A 39 -20.77 6.47 13.51
N TRP A 40 -20.25 7.62 13.96
CA TRP A 40 -19.19 8.32 13.23
C TRP A 40 -17.92 7.46 13.15
N LEU A 41 -17.65 6.66 14.19
CA LEU A 41 -16.58 5.65 14.21
C LEU A 41 -16.81 4.54 13.18
N GLY A 42 -18.04 4.04 13.05
CA GLY A 42 -18.41 3.02 12.06
C GLY A 42 -18.36 3.56 10.63
N TRP A 43 -18.89 4.76 10.41
CA TRP A 43 -18.78 5.45 9.12
C TRP A 43 -17.31 5.71 8.75
N ALA A 44 -16.51 6.21 9.70
CA ALA A 44 -15.10 6.48 9.49
C ALA A 44 -14.31 5.20 9.20
N SER A 45 -14.56 4.10 9.92
CA SER A 45 -13.87 2.83 9.70
C SER A 45 -14.19 2.22 8.34
N VAL A 46 -15.46 2.23 7.93
CA VAL A 46 -15.90 1.76 6.60
C VAL A 46 -15.32 2.65 5.50
N THR A 47 -15.46 3.97 5.64
CA THR A 47 -14.97 4.94 4.65
C THR A 47 -13.45 4.82 4.49
N ALA A 48 -12.70 4.78 5.59
CA ALA A 48 -11.25 4.68 5.54
C ALA A 48 -10.77 3.32 4.99
N SER A 49 -11.49 2.23 5.27
CA SER A 49 -11.21 0.92 4.67
C SER A 49 -11.39 0.94 3.15
N ASN A 50 -12.46 1.58 2.67
CA ASN A 50 -12.70 1.73 1.23
C ASN A 50 -11.62 2.61 0.58
N TRP A 51 -11.25 3.73 1.20
CA TRP A 51 -10.14 4.55 0.70
C TRP A 51 -8.82 3.76 0.66
N ALA A 52 -8.54 2.95 1.68
CA ALA A 52 -7.36 2.10 1.70
C ALA A 52 -7.37 1.07 0.56
N PHE A 53 -8.52 0.47 0.28
CA PHE A 53 -8.72 -0.43 -0.86
C PHE A 53 -8.37 0.28 -2.18
N TYR A 54 -8.98 1.44 -2.43
CA TYR A 54 -8.76 2.19 -3.66
C TYR A 54 -7.34 2.76 -3.79
N LEU A 55 -6.67 3.13 -2.68
CA LEU A 55 -5.30 3.66 -2.75
C LEU A 55 -4.23 2.57 -2.93
N SER A 56 -4.54 1.30 -2.62
CA SER A 56 -3.58 0.20 -2.70
C SER A 56 -2.88 0.02 -4.07
N PRO A 57 -3.56 0.05 -5.24
CA PRO A 57 -2.88 -0.05 -6.54
C PRO A 57 -1.94 1.13 -6.80
N LEU A 58 -2.30 2.34 -6.35
CA LEU A 58 -1.47 3.52 -6.48
C LEU A 58 -0.20 3.40 -5.63
N LEU A 59 -0.34 2.96 -4.37
CA LEU A 59 0.82 2.71 -3.50
C LEU A 59 1.71 1.60 -4.03
N ALA A 60 1.14 0.51 -4.57
CA ALA A 60 1.90 -0.57 -5.18
C ALA A 60 2.71 -0.07 -6.38
N ALA A 61 2.08 0.71 -7.28
CA ALA A 61 2.76 1.28 -8.43
C ALA A 61 3.87 2.26 -8.04
N TRP A 62 3.62 3.13 -7.05
CA TRP A 62 4.65 4.03 -6.51
C TRP A 62 5.81 3.27 -5.85
N THR A 63 5.51 2.18 -5.13
CA THR A 63 6.53 1.30 -4.55
C THR A 63 7.47 0.79 -5.64
N LEU A 64 6.93 0.25 -6.74
CA LEU A 64 7.70 -0.24 -7.88
C LEU A 64 8.48 0.89 -8.58
N GLY A 65 7.87 2.07 -8.73
CA GLY A 65 8.53 3.25 -9.29
C GLY A 65 9.75 3.67 -8.47
N ILE A 66 9.62 3.75 -7.14
CA ILE A 66 10.71 4.10 -6.22
C ILE A 66 11.82 3.04 -6.23
N VAL A 67 11.47 1.75 -6.28
CA VAL A 67 12.46 0.67 -6.43
C VAL A 67 13.25 0.84 -7.73
N THR A 68 12.55 1.09 -8.83
CA THR A 68 13.15 1.29 -10.15
C THR A 68 14.11 2.49 -10.15
N LEU A 69 13.71 3.60 -9.54
CA LEU A 69 14.55 4.79 -9.38
C LEU A 69 15.83 4.50 -8.59
N ARG A 70 15.74 3.73 -7.51
CA ARG A 70 16.91 3.39 -6.68
C ARG A 70 17.88 2.40 -7.33
N LEU A 71 17.39 1.56 -8.25
CA LEU A 71 18.23 0.66 -9.03
C LEU A 71 19.04 1.39 -10.11
N ARG A 72 18.74 2.67 -10.36
CA ARG A 72 19.45 3.49 -11.36
C ARG A 72 20.80 3.99 -10.83
N PRO A 73 21.88 3.97 -11.65
CA PRO A 73 23.16 4.55 -11.27
C PRO A 73 23.08 6.08 -11.08
N PRO A 74 23.91 6.69 -10.20
CA PRO A 74 24.90 6.05 -9.32
C PRO A 74 24.25 5.41 -8.08
N ARG A 75 24.53 4.11 -7.86
CA ARG A 75 23.93 3.35 -6.75
C ARG A 75 24.66 3.64 -5.44
N PRO A 76 23.97 4.01 -4.34
CA PRO A 76 24.61 4.13 -3.04
C PRO A 76 25.10 2.76 -2.55
N ARG A 77 26.34 2.69 -2.06
CA ARG A 77 26.99 1.45 -1.60
C ARG A 77 26.30 0.75 -0.41
N ARG A 78 25.31 1.40 0.23
CA ARG A 78 24.67 0.94 1.47
C ARG A 78 23.13 0.90 1.39
N LEU A 79 22.58 0.50 0.24
CA LEU A 79 21.13 0.40 0.03
C LEU A 79 20.40 -0.47 1.06
N ALA A 80 21.01 -1.59 1.49
CA ALA A 80 20.39 -2.54 2.42
C ALA A 80 20.12 -1.96 3.83
N PHE A 81 20.76 -0.84 4.19
CA PHE A 81 20.58 -0.21 5.51
C PHE A 81 19.65 1.01 5.47
N GLN A 82 19.07 1.30 4.31
CA GLN A 82 18.17 2.44 4.15
C GLN A 82 16.73 1.99 4.36
N PRO A 83 16.00 2.55 5.35
CA PRO A 83 14.64 2.11 5.68
C PRO A 83 13.67 2.26 4.51
N GLY A 84 13.90 3.27 3.65
CA GLY A 84 13.12 3.46 2.42
C GLY A 84 13.32 2.34 1.39
N TRP A 85 14.53 1.77 1.26
CA TRP A 85 14.78 0.67 0.34
C TRP A 85 14.12 -0.61 0.82
N VAL A 86 14.39 -1.01 2.07
CA VAL A 86 13.93 -2.30 2.58
C VAL A 86 12.41 -2.31 2.70
N GLY A 87 11.80 -1.18 3.10
CA GLY A 87 10.35 -1.02 3.06
C GLY A 87 9.77 -1.16 1.65
N CYS A 88 10.39 -0.55 0.65
CA CYS A 88 9.93 -0.69 -0.74
C CYS A 88 10.13 -2.12 -1.29
N CYS A 89 11.22 -2.80 -0.95
CA CYS A 89 11.44 -4.20 -1.34
C CYS A 89 10.44 -5.15 -0.69
N ALA A 90 10.13 -4.96 0.60
CA ALA A 90 9.12 -5.72 1.32
C ALA A 90 7.74 -5.49 0.68
N ALA A 91 7.38 -4.23 0.43
CA ALA A 91 6.11 -3.87 -0.20
C ALA A 91 6.00 -4.37 -1.65
N ALA A 92 7.07 -4.30 -2.45
CA ALA A 92 7.09 -4.82 -3.81
C ALA A 92 6.92 -6.34 -3.81
N THR A 93 7.67 -7.05 -2.95
CA THR A 93 7.56 -8.51 -2.81
C THR A 93 6.16 -8.93 -2.39
N GLY A 94 5.58 -8.28 -1.38
CA GLY A 94 4.22 -8.55 -0.92
C GLY A 94 3.16 -8.24 -1.97
N SER A 95 3.32 -7.14 -2.72
CA SER A 95 2.41 -6.78 -3.81
C SER A 95 2.44 -7.78 -4.96
N VAL A 96 3.63 -8.25 -5.36
CA VAL A 96 3.79 -9.28 -6.39
C VAL A 96 3.19 -10.60 -5.91
N ALA A 97 3.53 -11.05 -4.70
CA ALA A 97 3.02 -12.29 -4.13
C ALA A 97 1.49 -12.27 -4.03
N GLY A 98 0.90 -11.21 -3.46
CA GLY A 98 -0.54 -11.10 -3.33
C GLY A 98 -1.27 -10.96 -4.68
N THR A 99 -0.66 -10.31 -5.67
CA THR A 99 -1.20 -10.27 -7.05
C THR A 99 -1.19 -11.67 -7.67
N VAL A 100 -0.09 -12.41 -7.56
CA VAL A 100 0.01 -13.79 -8.06
C VAL A 100 -1.01 -14.69 -7.38
N MET A 101 -1.10 -14.64 -6.05
CA MET A 101 -2.08 -15.39 -5.26
C MET A 101 -3.51 -15.03 -5.65
N THR A 102 -3.78 -13.76 -5.92
CA THR A 102 -5.09 -13.30 -6.40
C THR A 102 -5.38 -13.80 -7.81
N VAL A 103 -4.44 -13.76 -8.75
CA VAL A 103 -4.66 -14.30 -10.11
C VAL A 103 -4.92 -15.82 -10.08
N ILE A 104 -4.21 -16.54 -9.20
CA ILE A 104 -4.44 -17.97 -8.97
C ILE A 104 -5.79 -18.20 -8.30
N GLY A 105 -6.12 -17.41 -7.27
CA GLY A 105 -7.33 -17.52 -6.45
C GLY A 105 -8.62 -17.01 -7.10
N ILE A 106 -8.53 -16.06 -8.04
CA ILE A 106 -9.67 -15.60 -8.88
C ILE A 106 -10.22 -16.76 -9.71
N ARG A 107 -9.42 -17.77 -10.04
CA ARG A 107 -9.92 -19.01 -10.65
C ARG A 107 -10.77 -19.86 -9.68
N GLY A 108 -10.75 -19.55 -8.38
CA GLY A 108 -11.48 -20.26 -7.33
C GLY A 108 -12.21 -19.32 -6.38
N ARG A 109 -13.36 -18.74 -6.78
CA ARG A 109 -14.40 -18.13 -5.91
C ARG A 109 -14.02 -16.96 -4.97
N TYR A 110 -12.76 -16.59 -4.80
CA TYR A 110 -12.33 -15.48 -3.95
C TYR A 110 -12.39 -14.16 -4.73
N GLY A 111 -13.42 -13.34 -4.47
CA GLY A 111 -13.66 -12.07 -5.16
C GLY A 111 -12.62 -10.96 -4.84
N MET A 112 -12.82 -9.76 -5.38
CA MET A 112 -11.94 -8.58 -5.17
C MET A 112 -11.60 -8.28 -3.70
N MET A 113 -12.48 -8.63 -2.76
CA MET A 113 -12.25 -8.50 -1.32
C MET A 113 -10.96 -9.22 -0.87
N SER A 114 -10.60 -10.33 -1.51
CA SER A 114 -9.41 -11.11 -1.16
C SER A 114 -8.10 -10.45 -1.57
N PHE A 115 -8.08 -9.63 -2.64
CA PHE A 115 -6.85 -8.92 -3.04
C PHE A 115 -6.35 -7.99 -1.91
N PHE A 116 -7.28 -7.28 -1.27
CA PHE A 116 -6.95 -6.31 -0.24
C PHE A 116 -6.42 -6.97 1.03
N GLU A 117 -7.02 -8.08 1.46
CA GLU A 117 -6.53 -8.89 2.58
C GLU A 117 -5.20 -9.57 2.26
N LEU A 118 -5.00 -10.03 1.02
CA LEU A 118 -3.80 -10.75 0.59
C LEU A 118 -2.63 -9.85 0.22
N VAL A 119 -2.84 -8.54 0.04
CA VAL A 119 -1.78 -7.59 -0.35
C VAL A 119 -1.53 -6.56 0.76
N ALA A 120 -2.53 -5.77 1.14
CA ALA A 120 -2.30 -4.61 1.99
C ALA A 120 -1.85 -5.00 3.40
N TYR A 121 -2.50 -6.02 3.98
CA TYR A 121 -2.15 -6.54 5.29
C TYR A 121 -0.72 -7.10 5.36
N PRO A 122 -0.34 -8.11 4.54
CA PRO A 122 1.01 -8.67 4.62
C PRO A 122 2.09 -7.66 4.23
N VAL A 123 1.82 -6.73 3.30
CA VAL A 123 2.75 -5.64 2.97
C VAL A 123 2.96 -4.74 4.19
N GLY A 124 1.89 -4.28 4.84
CA GLY A 124 1.99 -3.45 6.03
C GLY A 124 2.76 -4.15 7.16
N VAL A 125 2.45 -5.42 7.44
CA VAL A 125 3.15 -6.22 8.46
C VAL A 125 4.63 -6.41 8.10
N ALA A 126 4.95 -6.66 6.83
CA ALA A 126 6.34 -6.82 6.38
C ALA A 126 7.13 -5.51 6.53
N VAL A 127 6.54 -4.37 6.16
CA VAL A 127 7.14 -3.05 6.38
C VAL A 127 7.38 -2.81 7.87
N LEU A 128 6.40 -3.12 8.72
CA LEU A 128 6.51 -2.98 10.17
C LEU A 128 7.66 -3.80 10.72
N ALA A 129 7.69 -5.10 10.39
CA ALA A 129 8.72 -6.03 10.87
C ALA A 129 10.13 -5.56 10.48
N VAL A 130 10.31 -5.16 9.22
CA VAL A 130 11.59 -4.62 8.72
C VAL A 130 11.98 -3.34 9.43
N TRP A 131 11.06 -2.39 9.58
CA TRP A 131 11.32 -1.11 10.23
C TRP A 131 11.67 -1.29 11.71
N THR A 132 10.95 -2.15 12.42
CA THR A 132 11.25 -2.52 13.80
C THR A 132 12.62 -3.18 13.91
N HIS A 133 12.97 -4.09 13.00
CA HIS A 133 14.29 -4.72 12.99
C HIS A 133 15.43 -3.71 12.75
N LEU A 134 15.27 -2.79 11.80
CA LEU A 134 16.25 -1.73 11.54
C LEU A 134 16.38 -0.74 12.70
N ALA A 135 15.27 -0.39 13.34
CA ALA A 135 15.24 0.47 14.52
C ALA A 135 15.96 -0.20 15.71
N TRP A 136 15.66 -1.47 15.98
CA TRP A 136 16.29 -2.24 17.05
C TRP A 136 17.79 -2.42 16.82
N SER A 137 18.20 -2.82 15.61
CA SER A 137 19.61 -3.06 15.28
C SER A 137 20.47 -1.78 15.22
N GLY A 138 19.90 -0.59 15.41
CA GLY A 138 20.60 0.69 15.27
C GLY A 138 21.07 0.96 13.83
N GLN A 139 20.55 0.21 12.87
CA GLN A 139 20.91 0.32 11.45
C GLN A 139 20.07 1.35 10.70
N TRP A 140 19.10 1.99 11.37
CA TRP A 140 18.28 3.04 10.80
C TRP A 140 19.10 4.27 10.40
N ARG A 141 19.54 4.32 9.13
CA ARG A 141 20.28 5.45 8.56
C ARG A 141 19.42 6.15 7.52
N ALA A 142 18.67 7.15 7.96
CA ALA A 142 17.91 8.01 7.07
C ALA A 142 18.86 8.84 6.20
N GLU A 143 18.74 8.72 4.88
CA GLU A 143 19.50 9.54 3.95
C GLU A 143 18.70 10.80 3.61
N PRO A 144 19.30 11.99 3.50
CA PRO A 144 18.57 13.22 3.21
C PRO A 144 18.09 13.34 1.75
N THR A 145 18.13 12.25 0.97
CA THR A 145 17.65 12.24 -0.43
C THR A 145 16.12 12.23 -0.49
N TRP A 146 15.58 12.89 -1.51
CA TRP A 146 14.13 12.92 -1.73
C TRP A 146 13.54 11.52 -1.97
N ILE A 147 14.32 10.62 -2.59
CA ILE A 147 13.92 9.22 -2.86
C ILE A 147 13.78 8.43 -1.55
N ASP A 148 14.65 8.66 -0.57
CA ASP A 148 14.51 8.07 0.76
C ASP A 148 13.31 8.56 1.53
N ARG A 149 13.03 9.87 1.45
CA ARG A 149 11.81 10.44 2.04
C ARG A 149 10.56 9.85 1.39
N ALA A 150 10.53 9.74 0.06
CA ALA A 150 9.41 9.14 -0.67
C ALA A 150 9.19 7.67 -0.28
N GLY A 151 10.24 6.86 -0.22
CA GLY A 151 10.16 5.47 0.21
C GLY A 151 9.65 5.30 1.65
N ARG A 152 10.08 6.19 2.56
CA ARG A 152 9.56 6.22 3.93
C ARG A 152 8.09 6.64 4.00
N ILE A 153 7.67 7.64 3.23
CA ILE A 153 6.26 8.06 3.15
C ILE A 153 5.40 6.90 2.64
N VAL A 154 5.80 6.24 1.56
CA VAL A 154 5.07 5.08 1.03
C VAL A 154 5.00 3.93 2.03
N GLY A 155 6.11 3.62 2.72
CA GLY A 155 6.12 2.64 3.79
C GLY A 155 5.18 3.01 4.95
N ALA A 156 5.17 4.28 5.36
CA ALA A 156 4.27 4.77 6.41
C ALA A 156 2.80 4.69 5.98
N LEU A 157 2.48 4.95 4.70
CA LEU A 157 1.13 4.81 4.16
C LEU A 157 0.68 3.34 4.20
N TRP A 158 1.55 2.38 3.88
CA TRP A 158 1.25 0.96 4.06
C TRP A 158 1.01 0.58 5.53
N LEU A 159 1.79 1.13 6.47
CA LEU A 159 1.57 0.92 7.90
C LEU A 159 0.25 1.51 8.38
N ALA A 160 -0.10 2.71 7.91
CA ALA A 160 -1.35 3.38 8.26
C ALA A 160 -2.58 2.59 7.79
N MET A 161 -2.46 1.71 6.81
CA MET A 161 -3.54 0.82 6.38
C MET A 161 -3.84 -0.31 7.38
N LEU A 162 -2.89 -0.73 8.23
CA LEU A 162 -3.09 -1.81 9.20
C LEU A 162 -4.24 -1.55 10.20
N PRO A 163 -4.30 -0.41 10.91
CA PRO A 163 -5.43 -0.13 11.82
C PRO A 163 -6.75 0.05 11.07
N LEU A 164 -6.73 0.53 9.82
CA LEU A 164 -7.93 0.68 9.00
C LEU A 164 -8.53 -0.70 8.68
N LEU A 165 -7.67 -1.66 8.33
CA LEU A 165 -8.05 -3.06 8.12
C LEU A 165 -8.66 -3.68 9.39
N TRP A 166 -8.02 -3.46 10.54
CA TRP A 166 -8.51 -3.99 11.83
C TRP A 166 -9.85 -3.40 12.25
N GLY A 167 -10.06 -2.10 12.04
CA GLY A 167 -11.34 -1.46 12.35
C GLY A 167 -12.51 -2.15 11.66
N ARG A 168 -12.34 -2.56 10.39
CA ARG A 168 -13.39 -3.28 9.65
C ARG A 168 -13.81 -4.58 10.34
N TYR A 169 -12.87 -5.36 10.87
CA TYR A 169 -13.15 -6.61 11.58
C TYR A 169 -13.82 -6.40 12.94
N LEU A 170 -13.44 -5.35 13.67
CA LEU A 170 -13.99 -5.07 14.99
C LEU A 170 -15.46 -4.61 14.95
N PHE A 171 -15.90 -3.97 13.86
CA PHE A 171 -17.27 -3.45 13.73
C PHE A 171 -18.20 -4.30 12.85
N SER A 172 -17.72 -5.43 12.32
CA SER A 172 -18.54 -6.35 11.51
C SER A 172 -19.26 -7.44 12.32
N HIS A 173 -19.07 -7.47 13.63
CA HIS A 173 -19.71 -8.38 14.60
C HIS A 173 -20.50 -7.58 15.63
#